data_AF-A0A1Y1SXG1-F1
#
_entry.id   AF-A0A1Y1SXG1-F1
#
_cell.length_a   1.000
_cell.length_b   1.000
_cell.length_c   1.000
_cell.angle_alpha   90.00
_cell.angle_beta   90.00
_cell.angle_gamma   90.00
#
_symmetry.space_group_name_H-M   'P 1'
#
loop_
_entity.id
_entity.type
_entity.pdbx_description
1 polymer ?
#
loop_
_entity_poly.entity_id
_entity_poly.type
_entity_poly.pdbx_seq_one_letter_code
_entity_poly.pdbx_strand_id
1 'polypeptide(L)' 'MKNILLVEDSLLIERALSFRLKHYGYNVIHALNGKKAIGILENNRI' A
#
# COMPACT_ATOMS: atom_id res chain seq x y z
N MET A 1 0.97 10.95 11.27
CA MET A 1 0.41 10.21 10.12
C MET A 1 1.16 8.88 10.03
N LYS A 2 0.46 7.73 10.00
CA LYS A 2 1.10 6.40 9.91
C LYS A 2 1.08 5.92 8.46
N ASN A 3 2.14 5.23 8.04
CA ASN A 3 2.24 4.62 6.71
C ASN A 3 1.67 3.19 6.74
N ILE A 4 0.96 2.80 5.68
CA ILE A 4 0.51 1.42 5.44
C ILE A 4 0.99 0.99 4.06
N LEU A 5 1.73 -0.13 4.01
CA LEU A 5 2.02 -0.84 2.76
C LEU A 5 0.86 -1.78 2.45
N LEU A 6 0.09 -1.46 1.42
CA LEU A 6 -0.98 -2.31 0.92
C LEU A 6 -0.42 -3.19 -0.21
N VAL A 7 -0.35 -4.50 0.05
CA VAL A 7 0.04 -5.51 -0.93
C VAL A 7 -1.21 -6.25 -1.40
N GLU A 8 -1.59 -6.04 -2.66
CA GLU A 8 -2.85 -6.51 -3.22
C GLU A 8 -2.71 -6.67 -4.74
N ASP A 9 -3.00 -7.85 -5.29
CA ASP A 9 -2.80 -8.18 -6.70
C ASP A 9 -3.94 -7.70 -7.60
N SER A 10 -5.14 -7.48 -7.04
CA SER A 10 -6.27 -6.91 -7.75
C SER A 10 -6.32 -5.38 -7.66
N LEU A 11 -6.17 -4.70 -8.80
CA LEU A 11 -6.29 -3.24 -8.89
C LEU A 11 -7.65 -2.70 -8.37
N LEU A 12 -8.72 -3.47 -8.52
CA LEU A 12 -10.04 -3.05 -8.03
C LEU A 12 -10.09 -3.07 -6.49
N ILE A 13 -9.58 -4.14 -5.88
CA ILE A 13 -9.56 -4.30 -4.42
C ILE A 13 -8.59 -3.30 -3.79
N GLU A 14 -7.40 -3.13 -4.39
CA GLU A 14 -6.39 -2.16 -3.97
C GLU A 14 -7.00 -0.76 -3.86
N ARG A 15 -7.70 -0.30 -4.92
CA ARG A 15 -8.33 1.02 -4.94
C ARG A 15 -9.40 1.18 -3.86
N ALA A 16 -10.25 0.16 -3.67
CA ALA A 16 -11.30 0.20 -2.65
C ALA A 16 -10.72 0.28 -1.23
N LEU A 17 -9.66 -0.49 -0.94
CA LEU A 17 -8.96 -0.46 0.34
C LEU A 17 -8.20 0.87 0.54
N SER A 18 -7.47 1.31 -0.48
CA SER A 18 -6.74 2.58 -0.51
C SER A 18 -7.65 3.76 -0.18
N PHE A 19 -8.84 3.82 -0.80
CA PHE A 19 -9.81 4.86 -0.52
C PHE A 19 -10.23 4.89 0.95
N ARG A 20 -10.58 3.73 1.53
CA ARG A 20 -10.98 3.63 2.95
C ARG A 20 -9.83 3.98 3.90
N LEU A 21 -8.63 3.49 3.65
CA LEU A 21 -7.47 3.76 4.49
C LEU A 21 -7.06 5.24 4.45
N LYS A 22 -7.11 5.87 3.27
CA LYS A 22 -6.89 7.32 3.14
C LYS A 22 -7.97 8.13 3.86
N HIS A 23 -9.24 7.70 3.79
CA HIS A 23 -10.33 8.32 4.54
C HIS A 23 -10.10 8.27 6.07
N TYR A 24 -9.46 7.21 6.57
CA TYR A 24 -9.05 7.10 7.97
C TYR A 24 -7.75 7.86 8.33
N GLY A 25 -7.16 8.61 7.38
CA GLY A 25 -5.97 9.44 7.63
C GLY A 25 -4.63 8.71 7.54
N TYR A 26 -4.59 7.53 6.92
CA TYR A 26 -3.34 6.82 6.65
C TYR A 26 -2.71 7.27 5.33
N ASN A 27 -1.38 7.29 5.30
CA ASN A 27 -0.64 7.34 4.05
C ASN A 27 -0.50 5.92 3.50
N VAL A 28 -1.01 5.66 2.30
CA VAL A 28 -1.07 4.31 1.72
C VAL A 28 -0.05 4.18 0.59
N ILE A 29 0.77 3.14 0.66
CA ILE A 29 1.81 2.81 -0.31
C ILE A 29 1.44 1.49 -0.96
N HIS A 30 1.56 1.41 -2.29
CA HIS A 30 0.92 0.34 -3.06
C HIS A 30 1.93 -0.65 -3.67
N ALA A 31 1.69 -1.94 -3.48
CA ALA A 31 2.41 -3.03 -4.13
C ALA A 31 1.44 -4.05 -4.73
N LEU A 32 1.67 -4.46 -5.98
CA LEU A 32 0.82 -5.44 -6.68
C LEU A 32 1.25 -6.90 -6.45
N ASN A 33 2.34 -7.10 -5.71
CA ASN A 33 2.90 -8.41 -5.41
C ASN A 33 4.00 -8.28 -4.34
N GLY A 34 4.43 -9.43 -3.81
CA GLY A 34 5.49 -9.50 -2.80
C GLY A 34 6.83 -8.96 -3.27
N LYS A 35 7.23 -9.18 -4.53
CA LYS A 35 8.52 -8.67 -5.05
C LYS A 35 8.58 -7.14 -5.01
N LYS A 36 7.50 -6.47 -5.43
CA LYS A 36 7.38 -5.01 -5.35
C LYS A 36 7.32 -4.54 -3.89
N ALA A 37 6.61 -5.26 -3.03
CA ALA A 37 6.50 -4.93 -1.61
C ALA A 37 7.87 -4.96 -0.91
N ILE A 38 8.64 -6.04 -1.11
CA ILE A 38 10.01 -6.18 -0.58
C ILE A 38 10.90 -5.06 -1.09
N GLY A 39 10.88 -4.77 -2.40
CA GLY A 39 11.68 -3.68 -2.95
C GLY A 39 11.32 -2.30 -2.39
N ILE A 40 10.07 -2.07 -1.96
CA ILE A 40 9.69 -0.82 -1.29
C ILE A 40 10.27 -0.77 0.13
N LEU A 41 10.25 -1.89 0.87
CA LEU A 41 10.82 -1.99 2.22
C LEU A 41 12.33 -1.80 2.21
N GLU A 42 13.04 -2.47 1.30
CA GLU A 42 14.51 -2.38 1.17
C GLU A 42 14.97 -0.96 0.82
N ASN A 43 14.17 -0.21 0.07
CA ASN A 43 14.45 1.19 -0.27
C ASN A 43 14.09 2.18 0.85
N ASN A 44 13.78 1.70 2.07
CA ASN A 44 13.33 2.49 3.22
C ASN A 44 12.25 3.53 2.87
N ARG A 45 11.38 3.20 1.89
CA ARG A 45 10.29 4.12 1.47
C ARG A 45 9.12 4.08 2.45
N ILE A 46 9.25 3.39 3.58
CA ILE A 46 8.23 3.23 4.62
C ILE A 46 8.88 3.00 5.98
#